data_AF-W1X840-F1
#
_entry.id   AF-W1X840-F1
#
_cell.length_a   1.000
_cell.length_b   1.000
_cell.length_c   1.000
_cell.angle_alpha   90.00
_cell.angle_beta   90.00
_cell.angle_gamma   90.00
#
_symmetry.space_group_name_H-M   'P 1'
#
loop_
_entity.id
_entity.type
_entity.pdbx_description
1 polymer ?
#
loop_
_entity_poly.entity_id
_entity_poly.type
_entity_poly.pdbx_seq_one_letter_code
_entity_poly.pdbx_strand_id
1 'polypeptide(L)' 'MYNGIAVYNKRVAYAEQLPKVIDEACRAAVSKKGPAVVEIPVNFGFQEIDENSYYGSGSYERHFIAPALNEVEIDKAVE' A
#
# COMPACT_ATOMS: atom_id res chain seq x y z
N MET A 1 -5.41 18.19 -13.25
CA MET A 1 -6.87 18.41 -13.14
C MET A 1 -7.40 18.26 -11.70
N TYR A 2 -6.79 17.46 -10.81
CA TYR A 2 -7.37 17.12 -9.50
C TYR A 2 -6.63 17.65 -8.25
N ASN A 3 -5.66 18.55 -8.39
CA ASN A 3 -4.79 18.98 -7.26
C ASN A 3 -5.53 19.67 -6.10
N GLY A 4 -6.74 20.20 -6.33
CA GLY A 4 -7.53 20.83 -5.28
C GLY A 4 -8.31 19.86 -4.39
N ILE A 5 -8.41 18.58 -4.77
CA ILE A 5 -9.28 17.58 -4.13
C ILE A 5 -8.52 16.29 -3.84
N ALA A 6 -7.63 15.88 -4.75
CA ALA A 6 -6.89 14.64 -4.63
C ALA A 6 -5.67 14.81 -3.74
N VAL A 7 -5.56 13.87 -2.80
CA VAL A 7 -4.42 13.70 -1.90
C VAL A 7 -3.15 13.28 -2.65
N TYR A 8 -3.33 12.61 -3.79
CA TYR A 8 -2.29 12.18 -4.71
C TYR A 8 -2.79 12.31 -6.14
N ASN A 9 -2.01 12.96 -7.00
CA ASN A 9 -2.30 13.12 -8.42
C ASN A 9 -1.00 12.97 -9.21
N LYS A 10 -0.87 11.85 -9.94
CA LYS A 10 0.22 11.62 -10.90
C LYS A 10 -0.31 10.96 -12.16
N ARG A 11 0.35 11.28 -13.27
CA ARG A 11 0.21 10.57 -14.54
C ARG A 11 1.36 9.59 -14.71
N VAL A 12 1.04 8.37 -15.12
CA VAL A 12 2.04 7.34 -15.40
C VAL A 12 2.73 7.65 -16.74
N ALA A 13 4.07 7.73 -16.72
CA ALA A 13 4.88 8.00 -17.91
C ALA A 13 5.31 6.70 -18.64
N TYR A 14 5.57 5.62 -17.90
CA TYR A 14 6.03 4.34 -18.43
C TYR A 14 5.29 3.18 -17.76
N ALA A 15 5.01 2.10 -18.49
CA ALA A 15 4.28 0.95 -17.97
C ALA A 15 4.97 0.28 -16.76
N GLU A 16 6.29 0.19 -16.76
CA GLU A 16 7.08 -0.39 -15.65
C GLU A 16 6.91 0.38 -14.33
N GLN A 17 6.53 1.66 -14.39
CA GLN A 17 6.30 2.48 -13.20
C GLN A 17 4.90 2.30 -12.60
N LEU A 18 3.98 1.59 -13.28
CA LEU A 18 2.61 1.36 -12.80
C LEU A 18 2.57 0.81 -11.38
N PRO A 19 3.27 -0.30 -11.05
CA PRO A 19 3.19 -0.90 -9.72
C PRO A 19 3.59 0.09 -8.62
N LYS A 20 4.66 0.87 -8.86
CA LYS A 20 5.16 1.88 -7.92
C LYS A 20 4.18 3.02 -7.72
N VAL A 21 3.64 3.58 -8.81
CA VAL A 21 2.73 4.73 -8.74
C VAL A 21 1.41 4.34 -8.06
N ILE A 22 0.93 3.12 -8.29
CA ILE A 22 -0.26 2.59 -7.64
C ILE A 22 -0.03 2.39 -6.14
N ASP A 23 1.09 1.79 -5.73
CA ASP A 23 1.43 1.62 -4.31
C ASP A 23 1.55 2.98 -3.58
N GLU A 24 2.22 3.95 -4.20
CA GLU A 24 2.30 5.33 -3.66
C GLU A 24 0.91 5.97 -3.52
N ALA A 25 0.03 5.78 -4.51
CA ALA A 25 -1.33 6.30 -4.48
C ALA A 25 -2.17 5.66 -3.37
N CYS A 26 -2.10 4.33 -3.21
CA CYS A 26 -2.79 3.60 -2.15
C CYS A 26 -2.32 4.04 -0.76
N ARG A 27 -1.00 4.14 -0.54
CA ARG A 27 -0.47 4.62 0.75
C ARG A 27 -0.87 6.05 1.05
N ALA A 28 -0.84 6.93 0.05
CA ALA A 28 -1.27 8.31 0.21
C ALA A 28 -2.76 8.38 0.57
N ALA A 29 -3.61 7.57 -0.08
CA ALA A 29 -5.04 7.51 0.20
C ALA A 29 -5.33 7.04 1.64
N VAL A 30 -4.66 5.97 2.10
CA VAL A 30 -4.81 5.43 3.45
C VAL A 30 -4.27 6.41 4.51
N SER A 31 -3.07 6.95 4.29
CA SER A 31 -2.39 7.77 5.31
C SER A 31 -3.06 9.12 5.52
N LYS A 32 -3.54 9.75 4.44
CA LYS A 32 -4.14 11.10 4.49
C LYS A 32 -5.66 11.05 4.40
N LYS A 33 -6.27 9.85 4.40
CA LYS A 33 -7.72 9.59 4.39
C LYS A 33 -8.48 10.41 3.34
N GLY A 34 -8.03 10.32 2.09
CA GLY A 34 -8.68 11.06 1.01
C GLY A 34 -8.44 10.44 -0.37
N PRO A 35 -9.10 10.99 -1.41
CA PRO A 35 -9.09 10.39 -2.73
C PRO A 35 -7.70 10.53 -3.39
N ALA A 36 -7.20 9.44 -3.97
CA ALA A 36 -6.02 9.41 -4.81
C ALA A 36 -6.45 9.17 -6.26
N VAL A 37 -5.92 9.96 -7.20
CA VAL A 37 -6.24 9.85 -8.63
C VAL A 37 -4.95 9.56 -9.39
N VAL A 38 -4.98 8.51 -10.21
CA VAL A 38 -3.88 8.12 -11.08
C VAL A 38 -4.36 8.10 -12.52
N GLU A 39 -3.68 8.85 -13.39
CA GLU A 39 -3.99 8.88 -14.82
C GLU A 39 -3.13 7.84 -15.56
N ILE A 40 -3.79 6.82 -16.12
CA ILE A 40 -3.14 5.70 -16.81
C ILE A 40 -3.46 5.79 -18.31
N PRO A 41 -2.45 5.93 -19.19
CA PRO A 41 -2.65 5.78 -20.63
C PRO A 41 -3.21 4.39 -21.00
N VAL A 42 -4.17 4.35 -21.93
CA VAL A 42 -4.86 3.10 -22.35
C VAL A 42 -3.88 2.01 -22.79
N ASN A 43 -2.78 2.40 -23.42
CA ASN A 43 -1.76 1.49 -23.93
C ASN A 43 -1.05 0.68 -22.83
N PHE A 44 -1.11 1.11 -21.56
CA PHE A 44 -0.42 0.41 -20.46
C PHE A 44 -1.29 -0.63 -19.74
N GLY A 45 -2.58 -0.73 -20.06
CA GLY A 45 -3.49 -1.70 -19.41
C GLY A 45 -3.26 -3.15 -19.83
N PHE A 46 -2.59 -3.39 -20.96
CA PHE A 46 -2.41 -4.73 -21.56
C PHE A 46 -0.93 -5.13 -21.70
N GLN A 47 -0.02 -4.29 -21.21
CA GLN A 47 1.41 -4.56 -21.33
C GLN A 47 1.83 -5.56 -20.23
N GLU A 48 2.49 -6.65 -20.62
CA GLU A 48 3.10 -7.56 -19.66
C GLU A 48 4.26 -6.86 -18.92
N ILE A 49 4.27 -7.01 -17.61
CA ILE A 49 5.27 -6.45 -16.71
C ILE A 49 5.90 -7.62 -15.96
N ASP A 50 7.23 -7.63 -15.87
CA ASP A 50 7.95 -8.66 -15.12
C ASP A 50 7.58 -8.59 -13.63
N GLU A 51 7.22 -9.73 -13.04
CA GLU A 51 6.75 -9.83 -11.65
C GLU A 51 7.82 -9.39 -10.63
N ASN A 52 9.10 -9.57 -10.97
CA ASN A 52 10.24 -9.21 -10.11
C ASN A 52 10.73 -7.77 -10.29
N SER A 53 10.14 -7.01 -11.22
CA SER A 53 10.56 -5.63 -11.51
C SER A 53 10.25 -4.64 -10.38
N TYR A 54 9.38 -5.01 -9.43
CA TYR A 54 8.94 -4.13 -8.35
C TYR A 54 8.92 -4.80 -6.97
N TYR A 55 9.80 -4.33 -6.07
CA TYR A 55 9.76 -4.63 -4.63
C TYR A 55 8.87 -3.61 -3.91
N GLY A 56 7.66 -4.03 -3.49
CA GLY A 56 6.71 -3.21 -2.73
C GLY A 56 6.78 -3.46 -1.21
N SER A 57 6.20 -2.55 -0.40
CA SER A 57 6.18 -2.73 1.07
C SER A 57 5.34 -3.90 1.57
N GLY A 58 4.52 -4.53 0.71
CA GLY A 58 3.71 -5.70 1.10
C GLY A 58 4.57 -6.86 1.62
N SER A 59 5.79 -7.02 1.08
CA SER A 59 6.76 -8.00 1.59
C SER A 59 7.30 -7.69 2.99
N TYR A 60 7.03 -6.49 3.52
CA TYR A 60 7.42 -6.08 4.88
C TYR A 60 6.26 -6.18 5.88
N GLU A 61 5.15 -6.82 5.52
CA GLU A 61 4.09 -7.14 6.47
C GLU A 61 4.65 -8.04 7.56
N ARG A 62 4.92 -7.43 8.73
CA ARG A 62 5.28 -8.18 9.93
C ARG A 62 3.98 -8.73 10.51
N HIS A 63 3.83 -10.05 10.48
CA HIS A 63 2.81 -10.72 11.27
C HIS A 63 3.00 -10.29 12.73
N PHE A 64 1.94 -9.70 13.31
CA PHE A 64 1.95 -9.34 14.71
C PHE A 64 1.99 -10.64 15.53
N ILE A 65 3.15 -10.96 16.09
CA ILE A 65 3.27 -12.03 17.06
C ILE A 65 2.72 -11.45 18.36
N ALA A 66 1.53 -11.92 18.77
CA ALA A 66 0.99 -11.56 20.07
C ALA A 66 2.02 -11.96 21.15
N PRO A 67 2.31 -11.09 22.13
CA PRO A 67 3.15 -11.48 23.25
C PRO A 67 2.56 -12.73 23.91
N ALA A 68 3.42 -13.69 24.26
CA ALA A 68 2.99 -14.90 24.95
C ALA A 68 2.23 -14.51 26.24
N LEU A 69 1.13 -15.23 26.51
CA LEU A 69 0.32 -15.02 27.71
C LEU A 69 1.20 -15.25 28.95
N ASN A 70 1.23 -14.30 29.88
CA ASN A 70 1.98 -14.43 31.11
C ASN A 70 1.17 -15.27 32.11
N GLU A 71 1.51 -16.55 32.24
CA GLU A 71 0.80 -17.51 33.10
C GLU A 71 0.69 -17.03 34.56
N VAL A 72 1.68 -16.28 35.05
CA VAL A 72 1.70 -15.73 36.41
C VAL A 72 0.60 -14.70 36.66
N GLU A 73 0.22 -13.92 35.64
CA GLU A 73 -0.85 -12.93 35.76
C GLU A 73 -2.23 -13.56 35.59
N ILE A 74 -2.32 -14.68 34.87
CA ILE A 74 -3.56 -15.44 34.71
C ILE A 74 -3.94 -16.09 36.03
N ASP A 75 -2.99 -16.75 36.70
CA ASP A 75 -3.24 -17.40 37.99
C ASP A 75 -3.64 -16.40 39.09
N LYS A 76 -3.05 -15.21 39.11
CA LYS A 76 -3.42 -14.14 40.04
C LYS A 76 -4.81 -13.55 39.82
N ALA A 77 -5.38 -13.67 38.62
CA ALA A 77 -6.72 -13.16 38.30
C ALA A 77 -7.83 -14.18 38.60
N VAL A 78 -7.46 -15.45 38.82
CA VAL A 78 -8.39 -16.54 39.15
C VAL A 78 -8.60 -16.68 40.67
N GLU A 79 -7.67 -16.15 41.48
CA GLU A 79 -7.81 -16.01 42.95
C GLU A 79 -8.69 -14.80 43.34
#